data_AF-A0A8D8WV38-F1
#
_entry.id   AF-A0A8D8WV38-F1
#
_cell.length_a   1.000
_cell.length_b   1.000
_cell.length_c   1.000
_cell.angle_alpha   90.00
_cell.angle_beta   90.00
_cell.angle_gamma   90.00
#
_symmetry.space_group_name_H-M   'P 1'
#
loop_
_entity.id
_entity.type
_entity.pdbx_description
1 polymer ?
#
loop_
_entity_poly.entity_id
_entity_poly.type
_entity_poly.pdbx_seq_one_letter_code
_entity_poly.pdbx_strand_id
1 'polypeptide(L)'
;MDETFKTQHYLNILNQALPDLTNSGPNTPVKSATLPYFTHVIVNSSQKHDGVYRFQDIEHEYSNKKHHSSLLDIDKQCQADDGCLIQFTSGTTGSPKAALLSHFNVVNNGLLAAKRQNLFEK
;
A
#
# COMPACT_ATOMS: atom_id res chain seq x y z
N MET A 1 -10.59 -0.21 12.25
CA MET A 1 -9.80 1.05 12.30
C MET A 1 -10.68 2.16 11.78
N ASP A 2 -10.47 3.38 12.24
CA ASP A 2 -11.29 4.51 11.82
C ASP A 2 -10.86 5.01 10.43
N GLU A 3 -11.84 5.27 9.57
CA GLU A 3 -11.68 5.91 8.25
C GLU A 3 -11.39 7.41 8.36
N THR A 4 -11.20 7.88 9.59
CA THR A 4 -10.99 9.28 9.96
C THR A 4 -9.81 9.40 10.91
N PHE A 5 -9.04 10.47 10.77
CA PHE A 5 -8.00 10.81 11.74
C PHE A 5 -7.95 12.32 11.95
N LYS A 6 -8.16 12.77 13.20
CA LYS A 6 -8.34 14.20 13.52
C LYS A 6 -9.45 14.79 12.64
N THR A 7 -9.13 15.75 11.79
CA THR A 7 -10.06 16.40 10.85
C THR A 7 -10.08 15.77 9.46
N GLN A 8 -9.28 14.72 9.24
CA GLN A 8 -9.14 14.08 7.95
C GLN A 8 -10.21 13.00 7.78
N HIS A 9 -10.98 13.11 6.70
CA HIS A 9 -11.93 12.10 6.26
C HIS A 9 -11.41 11.51 4.94
N TYR A 10 -10.68 10.40 5.01
CA TYR A 10 -9.84 9.93 3.89
C TYR A 10 -10.66 9.58 2.64
N LEU A 11 -11.82 8.93 2.80
CA LEU A 11 -12.70 8.61 1.68
C LEU A 11 -13.29 9.85 1.02
N ASN A 12 -13.62 10.90 1.80
CA ASN A 12 -14.09 12.17 1.23
C ASN A 12 -13.01 12.86 0.40
N ILE A 13 -11.76 12.84 0.89
CA ILE A 13 -10.61 13.40 0.18
C ILE A 13 -10.36 12.61 -1.12
N LEU A 14 -10.44 11.28 -1.07
CA LEU A 14 -10.32 10.44 -2.26
C LEU A 14 -11.44 10.70 -3.27
N ASN A 15 -12.69 10.84 -2.83
CA ASN A 15 -13.82 11.17 -3.70
C ASN A 15 -13.66 12.52 -4.41
N GLN A 16 -13.00 13.51 -3.79
CA GLN A 16 -12.70 14.77 -4.45
C GLN A 16 -11.67 14.61 -5.58
N ALA A 17 -10.67 13.74 -5.39
CA ALA A 17 -9.64 13.47 -6.38
C ALA A 17 -10.08 12.46 -7.46
N LEU A 18 -11.00 11.56 -7.12
CA LEU A 18 -11.48 10.47 -7.94
C LEU A 18 -13.02 10.38 -7.89
N PRO A 19 -13.75 11.31 -8.54
CA PRO A 19 -15.21 11.37 -8.45
C PRO A 19 -15.92 10.11 -8.96
N ASP A 20 -15.26 9.35 -9.83
CA ASP A 20 -15.79 8.09 -10.39
C ASP A 20 -15.86 6.95 -9.36
N LEU A 21 -15.28 7.12 -8.17
CA LEU A 21 -15.21 6.09 -7.14
C LEU A 21 -16.59 5.59 -6.72
N THR A 22 -17.57 6.49 -6.55
CA THR A 22 -18.92 6.15 -6.07
C THR A 22 -19.87 5.66 -7.17
N ASN A 23 -19.42 5.56 -8.43
CA ASN A 23 -20.28 5.21 -9.56
C ASN A 23 -20.45 3.69 -9.76
N SER A 24 -19.86 2.88 -8.89
CA SER A 24 -19.83 1.41 -8.99
C SER A 24 -20.20 0.78 -7.65
N GLY A 25 -20.79 -0.42 -7.65
CA GLY A 25 -21.06 -1.14 -6.41
C GLY A 25 -19.79 -1.46 -5.61
N PRO A 26 -19.91 -1.93 -4.35
CA PRO A 26 -18.76 -2.30 -3.52
C PRO A 26 -17.90 -3.37 -4.20
N ASN A 27 -16.60 -3.40 -3.87
CA ASN A 27 -15.65 -4.37 -4.44
C ASN A 27 -15.63 -4.40 -5.99
N THR A 28 -15.76 -3.23 -6.62
CA THR A 28 -15.70 -3.09 -8.09
C THR A 28 -14.46 -2.26 -8.47
N PRO A 29 -13.69 -2.66 -9.50
CA PRO A 29 -12.56 -1.85 -9.95
C PRO A 29 -13.00 -0.50 -10.50
N VAL A 30 -12.29 0.55 -10.12
CA VAL A 30 -12.53 1.91 -10.58
C VAL A 30 -12.04 2.08 -12.02
N LYS A 31 -12.85 2.74 -12.85
CA LYS A 31 -12.46 3.16 -14.19
C LYS A 31 -12.45 4.67 -14.24
N SER A 32 -11.27 5.25 -14.15
CA SER A 32 -11.09 6.70 -14.21
C SER A 32 -10.53 7.11 -15.56
N ALA A 33 -11.15 8.11 -16.18
CA ALA A 33 -10.63 8.71 -17.41
C ALA A 33 -9.33 9.52 -17.15
N THR A 34 -9.20 10.10 -15.95
CA THR A 34 -8.06 10.94 -15.57
C THR A 34 -6.88 10.11 -15.04
N LEU A 35 -7.16 8.96 -14.41
CA LEU A 35 -6.14 8.04 -13.89
C LEU A 35 -6.30 6.65 -14.54
N PRO A 36 -5.86 6.46 -15.81
CA PRO A 36 -6.15 5.25 -16.59
C PRO A 36 -5.55 3.97 -16.02
N TYR A 37 -4.50 4.08 -15.20
CA TYR A 37 -3.85 2.95 -14.52
C TYR A 37 -4.39 2.70 -13.11
N PHE A 38 -5.20 3.61 -12.57
CA PHE A 38 -5.79 3.45 -11.25
C PHE A 38 -6.98 2.50 -11.32
N THR A 39 -7.02 1.50 -10.45
CA THR A 39 -8.01 0.42 -10.54
C THR A 39 -8.68 0.06 -9.23
N HIS A 40 -8.03 0.23 -8.07
CA HIS A 40 -8.57 -0.25 -6.80
C HIS A 40 -8.32 0.75 -5.67
N VAL A 41 -9.34 1.04 -4.87
CA VAL A 41 -9.19 1.62 -3.54
C VAL A 41 -9.35 0.49 -2.52
N ILE A 42 -8.41 0.36 -1.60
CA ILE A 42 -8.48 -0.64 -0.52
C ILE A 42 -8.49 0.09 0.82
N VAL A 43 -9.46 -0.20 1.68
CA VAL A 43 -9.57 0.36 3.02
C VAL A 43 -9.50 -0.71 4.09
N ASN A 44 -8.82 -0.41 5.19
CA ASN A 44 -8.88 -1.22 6.41
C ASN A 44 -10.04 -0.75 7.29
N SER A 45 -11.26 -1.11 6.89
CA SER A 45 -12.50 -0.73 7.58
C SER A 45 -13.47 -1.90 7.68
N SER A 46 -14.35 -1.85 8.67
CA SER A 46 -15.50 -2.74 8.78
C SER A 46 -16.66 -2.33 7.87
N GLN A 47 -16.74 -1.07 7.44
CA GLN A 47 -17.82 -0.55 6.59
C GLN A 47 -17.54 -0.81 5.10
N LYS A 48 -18.60 -1.11 4.34
CA LYS A 48 -18.53 -1.25 2.88
C LYS A 48 -18.83 0.10 2.23
N HIS A 49 -18.09 0.41 1.18
CA HIS A 49 -18.30 1.60 0.37
C HIS A 49 -18.27 1.23 -1.12
N ASP A 50 -19.02 2.00 -1.90
CA ASP A 50 -19.09 1.87 -3.35
C ASP A 50 -17.71 2.10 -3.99
N GLY A 51 -17.33 1.26 -4.96
CA GLY A 51 -16.02 1.30 -5.64
C GLY A 51 -14.80 1.03 -4.74
N VAL A 52 -14.99 0.66 -3.48
CA VAL A 52 -13.91 0.42 -2.51
C VAL A 52 -13.90 -1.04 -2.07
N TYR A 53 -12.71 -1.61 -1.94
CA TYR A 53 -12.47 -2.93 -1.38
C TYR A 53 -12.14 -2.83 0.10
N ARG A 54 -12.74 -3.69 0.93
CA ARG A 54 -12.29 -3.84 2.31
C ARG A 54 -11.12 -4.82 2.36
N PHE A 55 -10.09 -4.48 3.13
CA PHE A 55 -8.93 -5.35 3.32
C PHE A 55 -9.32 -6.75 3.81
N GLN A 56 -10.25 -6.84 4.78
CA GLN A 56 -10.76 -8.11 5.29
C GLN A 56 -11.47 -8.97 4.23
N ASP A 57 -12.12 -8.35 3.24
CA ASP A 57 -12.78 -9.09 2.16
C ASP A 57 -11.72 -9.70 1.24
N ILE A 58 -10.63 -8.96 0.98
CA ILE A 58 -9.49 -9.44 0.22
C ILE A 58 -8.80 -10.59 0.96
N GLU A 59 -8.53 -10.44 2.25
CA GLU A 59 -7.93 -11.51 3.04
C GLU A 59 -8.78 -12.79 3.00
N HIS A 60 -10.09 -12.67 3.19
CA HIS A 60 -10.99 -13.82 3.17
C HIS A 60 -11.09 -14.49 1.80
N GLU A 61 -11.18 -13.71 0.71
CA GLU A 61 -11.40 -14.24 -0.64
C GLU A 61 -10.10 -14.82 -1.26
N TYR A 62 -8.96 -14.17 -1.02
CA TYR A 62 -7.70 -14.49 -1.70
C TYR A 62 -6.70 -15.30 -0.86
N SER A 63 -6.96 -15.56 0.42
CA SER A 63 -6.13 -16.44 1.25
C SER A 63 -6.37 -17.92 0.96
N ASN A 64 -6.05 -18.36 -0.26
CA ASN A 64 -6.19 -19.75 -0.68
C ASN A 64 -4.91 -20.30 -1.32
N LYS A 65 -4.82 -21.65 -1.39
CA LYS A 65 -3.63 -22.36 -1.87
C LYS A 65 -3.22 -21.96 -3.29
N LYS A 66 -4.19 -21.61 -4.15
CA LYS A 66 -3.92 -21.19 -5.52
C LYS A 66 -3.13 -19.88 -5.55
N HIS A 67 -3.62 -18.85 -4.85
CA HIS A 67 -2.89 -17.57 -4.78
C HIS A 67 -1.55 -17.70 -4.06
N HIS A 68 -1.47 -18.54 -3.03
CA HIS A 68 -0.20 -18.81 -2.35
C HIS A 68 0.85 -19.41 -3.30
N SER A 69 0.47 -20.38 -4.14
CA SER A 69 1.38 -20.94 -5.15
C SER A 69 1.85 -19.87 -6.14
N SER A 70 0.94 -19.02 -6.62
CA SER A 70 1.30 -17.92 -7.53
C SER A 70 2.25 -16.92 -6.89
N LEU A 71 2.10 -16.64 -5.59
CA LEU A 71 3.03 -15.79 -4.84
C LEU A 71 4.44 -16.37 -4.85
N LEU A 72 4.60 -17.68 -4.63
CA LEU A 72 5.91 -18.35 -4.65
C LEU A 72 6.58 -18.29 -6.02
N ASP A 73 5.80 -18.27 -7.10
CA ASP A 73 6.36 -18.15 -8.46
C ASP A 73 6.81 -16.71 -8.78
N ILE A 74 6.16 -15.71 -8.20
CA ILE A 74 6.58 -14.31 -8.28
C ILE A 74 7.82 -14.07 -7.41
N ASP A 75 7.86 -14.65 -6.21
CA ASP A 75 8.98 -14.52 -5.27
C ASP A 75 10.31 -14.99 -5.88
N LYS A 76 10.28 -16.07 -6.67
CA LYS A 76 11.45 -16.56 -7.44
C LYS A 76 12.01 -15.54 -8.44
N GLN A 77 11.21 -14.59 -8.89
CA GLN A 77 11.60 -13.57 -9.86
C GLN A 77 12.11 -12.29 -9.18
N CYS A 78 11.80 -12.10 -7.89
CA CYS A 78 12.20 -10.94 -7.12
C CYS A 78 13.69 -11.02 -6.74
N GLN A 79 14.45 -9.96 -7.02
CA GLN A 79 15.85 -9.83 -6.64
C GLN A 79 16.04 -8.82 -5.51
N ALA A 80 17.09 -9.01 -4.71
CA ALA A 80 17.37 -8.14 -3.57
C ALA A 80 17.62 -6.67 -3.97
N ASP A 81 18.08 -6.43 -5.20
CA ASP A 81 18.36 -5.11 -5.75
C ASP A 81 17.14 -4.45 -6.40
N ASP A 82 16.01 -5.17 -6.52
CA ASP A 82 14.77 -4.60 -7.06
C ASP A 82 14.20 -3.53 -6.11
N GLY A 83 13.73 -2.43 -6.71
CA GLY A 83 13.10 -1.33 -5.98
C GLY A 83 11.74 -1.72 -5.40
N CYS A 84 11.57 -1.57 -4.09
CA CYS A 84 10.36 -2.02 -3.38
C CYS A 84 9.68 -0.92 -2.55
N LEU A 85 10.36 0.19 -2.29
CA LEU A 85 9.84 1.28 -1.48
C LEU A 85 10.26 2.63 -2.05
N ILE A 86 9.29 3.51 -2.27
CA ILE A 86 9.56 4.93 -2.54
C ILE A 86 9.36 5.70 -1.24
N GLN A 87 10.43 6.29 -0.73
CA GLN A 87 10.40 7.10 0.48
C GLN A 87 10.56 8.58 0.13
N PHE A 88 9.56 9.37 0.49
CA PHE A 88 9.64 10.83 0.40
C PHE A 88 10.33 11.39 1.64
N THR A 89 11.28 12.30 1.40
CA THR A 89 11.97 13.05 2.47
C THR A 89 11.54 14.51 2.41
N SER A 90 11.41 15.17 3.57
CA SER A 90 10.91 16.54 3.68
C SER A 90 11.84 17.59 3.05
N GLY A 91 13.04 17.21 2.61
CA GLY A 91 13.96 18.06 1.86
C GLY A 91 14.32 19.35 2.61
N THR A 92 15.20 19.27 3.62
CA THR A 92 15.66 20.48 4.33
C THR A 92 16.50 21.43 3.45
N THR A 93 16.90 20.98 2.25
CA THR A 93 17.74 21.73 1.30
C THR A 93 17.12 21.86 -0.10
N GLY A 94 15.83 21.55 -0.29
CA GLY A 94 15.15 21.68 -1.58
C GLY A 94 13.81 20.92 -1.66
N SER A 95 13.26 20.79 -2.86
CA SER A 95 12.00 20.05 -3.07
C SER A 95 12.08 18.60 -2.56
N PRO A 96 10.96 18.04 -2.03
CA PRO A 96 10.92 16.65 -1.59
C PRO A 96 11.42 15.71 -2.69
N LYS A 97 12.31 14.79 -2.31
CA LYS A 97 12.86 13.78 -3.22
C LYS A 97 12.23 12.42 -2.90
N ALA A 98 11.83 11.72 -3.96
CA ALA A 98 11.40 10.33 -3.92
C ALA A 98 12.64 9.43 -4.02
N ALA A 99 13.08 8.86 -2.90
CA ALA A 99 14.16 7.89 -2.89
C ALA A 99 13.59 6.49 -3.13
N LEU A 100 14.01 5.82 -4.21
CA LEU A 100 13.69 4.42 -4.44
C LEU A 100 14.69 3.56 -3.65
N LEU A 101 14.18 2.71 -2.76
CA LEU A 101 14.95 1.77 -1.95
C LEU A 101 14.72 0.35 -2.44
N SER A 102 15.80 -0.42 -2.54
CA SER A 102 15.73 -1.85 -2.82
C SER A 102 15.40 -2.67 -1.59
N HIS A 103 15.02 -3.94 -1.78
CA HIS A 103 14.86 -4.91 -0.68
C HIS A 103 16.13 -4.98 0.18
N PHE A 104 17.30 -5.02 -0.45
CA PHE A 104 18.60 -5.01 0.21
C PHE A 104 18.79 -3.77 1.08
N ASN A 105 18.41 -2.58 0.59
CA ASN A 105 18.50 -1.35 1.38
C ASN A 105 17.61 -1.40 2.62
N VAL A 106 16.34 -1.80 2.47
CA VAL A 106 15.36 -1.78 3.56
C VAL A 106 15.77 -2.76 4.67
N VAL A 107 16.07 -4.00 4.32
CA VAL A 107 16.39 -5.06 5.30
C VAL A 107 17.69 -4.74 6.05
N ASN A 108 18.75 -4.34 5.33
CA ASN A 108 20.03 -4.07 5.98
C ASN A 108 20.01 -2.83 6.86
N ASN A 109 19.27 -1.77 6.48
CA ASN A 109 19.09 -0.61 7.36
C ASN A 109 18.39 -1.02 8.66
N GLY A 110 17.32 -1.83 8.58
CA GLY A 110 16.63 -2.35 9.77
C GLY A 110 17.56 -3.18 10.67
N LEU A 111 18.30 -4.12 10.08
CA LEU A 111 19.26 -4.96 10.81
C LEU A 111 20.35 -4.12 11.49
N LEU A 112 20.96 -3.17 10.79
CA LEU A 112 22.01 -2.30 11.32
C LEU A 112 21.48 -1.35 12.41
N ALA A 113 20.25 -0.87 12.28
CA ALA A 113 19.60 -0.05 13.31
C ALA A 113 19.34 -0.88 14.57
N ALA A 114 18.81 -2.09 14.43
CA ALA A 114 18.56 -3.00 15.55
C ALA A 114 19.86 -3.41 16.27
N LYS A 115 20.94 -3.67 15.51
CA LYS A 115 22.27 -3.96 16.09
C LYS A 115 22.79 -2.79 16.92
N ARG A 116 22.67 -1.57 16.41
CA ARG A 116 23.10 -0.36 17.15
C ARG A 116 22.29 -0.09 18.41
N GLN A 117 21.06 -0.58 18.46
CA GLN A 117 20.19 -0.48 19.63
C GLN A 117 20.34 -1.69 20.57
N ASN A 118 21.28 -2.61 20.31
CA ASN A 118 21.50 -3.84 21.06
C ASN A 118 20.23 -4.69 21.23
N LEU A 119 19.30 -4.66 20.28
CA LEU A 119 18.03 -5.43 20.35
C LEU A 119 18.23 -6.95 20.22
N PHE A 120 19.46 -7.40 20.01
CA PHE A 120 19.84 -8.82 19.92
C PHE A 120 20.58 -9.31 21.17
N GLU A 121 20.93 -8.40 22.09
CA GLU A 121 21.58 -8.75 23.35
C GLU A 121 20.50 -8.90 24.44
N LYS A 122 20.59 -10.00 25.19
CA LYS A 122 19.67 -10.31 26.30
C LYS A 122 20.10 -9.61 27.57
#